data_AF-A0A838G2L3-F1
#
_entry.id   AF-A0A838G2L3-F1
#
_cell.length_a   1.000
_cell.length_b   1.000
_cell.length_c   1.000
_cell.angle_alpha   90.00
_cell.angle_beta   90.00
_cell.angle_gamma   90.00
#
_symmetry.space_group_name_H-M   'P 1'
#
loop_
_entity.id
_entity.type
_entity.pdbx_description
1 polymer ?
#
loop_
_entity_poly.entity_id
_entity_poly.type
_entity_poly.pdbx_seq_one_letter_code
_entity_poly.pdbx_strand_id
1 'polypeptide(L)'
;LYMRTTGFVDCSTLSLPSYERTLCPADPLSDRLDPTWYGWHDADTVPKLQPPSGVSRDQAMKDFAIRAIKAQPLDYLRIATRDFAMAFVAPTRVDHYEYYTANRWTFAEYVDYVPTPSWTAPAFAAHGGQMPQTRHPVADALATYGRWIYVPGPLALVLLVLAVAGLVVRRDEVRSVRPLAVLTLALPLMLIALPDLTVEFVWRYQLPLVTLLPLSAALGWTRLRGHSGTTATPSTD
;
A
#
# COMPACT_ATOMS: atom_id res chain seq x y z
N LEU A 1 11.92 -5.76 -4.12
CA LEU A 1 12.93 -5.68 -3.04
C LEU A 1 14.03 -4.65 -3.27
N TYR A 2 14.76 -4.60 -4.40
CA TYR A 2 15.77 -3.55 -4.64
C TYR A 2 15.24 -2.13 -4.46
N MET A 3 14.16 -1.77 -5.18
CA MET A 3 13.54 -0.43 -5.08
C MET A 3 13.27 -0.07 -3.63
N ARG A 4 12.69 -0.98 -2.84
CA ARG A 4 12.44 -0.78 -1.41
C ARG A 4 13.68 -0.31 -0.61
N THR A 5 14.86 -0.82 -0.96
CA THR A 5 16.10 -0.42 -0.27
C THR A 5 16.56 0.97 -0.61
N THR A 6 16.17 1.54 -1.75
CA THR A 6 16.60 2.88 -2.15
C THR A 6 16.07 3.96 -1.22
N GLY A 7 14.96 3.75 -0.50
CA GLY A 7 14.45 4.73 0.47
C GLY A 7 15.30 4.89 1.74
N PHE A 8 16.19 3.95 2.06
CA PHE A 8 16.93 3.98 3.33
C PHE A 8 18.42 3.64 3.23
N VAL A 9 18.85 2.95 2.17
CA VAL A 9 20.21 2.39 2.11
C VAL A 9 21.29 3.47 2.13
N ASP A 10 22.15 3.48 3.14
CA ASP A 10 23.41 4.21 3.10
C ASP A 10 24.51 3.33 2.50
N CYS A 11 24.85 3.59 1.22
CA CYS A 11 25.87 2.81 0.52
C CYS A 11 27.30 2.99 1.04
N SER A 12 27.59 4.03 1.82
CA SER A 12 28.92 4.21 2.42
C SER A 12 29.25 3.13 3.46
N THR A 13 28.20 2.50 4.02
CA THR A 13 28.30 1.42 5.00
C THR A 13 28.41 0.02 4.37
N LEU A 14 28.24 -0.08 3.05
CA LEU A 14 28.14 -1.35 2.34
C LEU A 14 29.43 -1.72 1.61
N SER A 15 29.86 -2.97 1.79
CA SER A 15 30.86 -3.58 0.92
C SER A 15 30.19 -4.18 -0.32
N LEU A 16 30.14 -3.41 -1.40
CA LEU A 16 29.50 -3.80 -2.66
C LEU A 16 30.50 -4.25 -3.72
N PRO A 17 30.21 -5.35 -4.45
CA PRO A 17 30.86 -5.65 -5.72
C PRO A 17 30.78 -4.46 -6.67
N SER A 18 31.78 -4.27 -7.53
CA SER A 18 31.86 -3.11 -8.44
C SER A 18 30.62 -2.95 -9.32
N TYR A 19 30.05 -4.07 -9.82
CA TYR A 19 28.86 -4.05 -10.66
C TYR A 19 27.57 -3.67 -9.91
N GLU A 20 27.49 -3.88 -8.60
CA GLU A 20 26.33 -3.49 -7.78
C GLU A 20 26.36 -2.00 -7.42
N ARG A 21 27.51 -1.30 -7.55
CA ARG A 21 27.62 0.12 -7.15
C ARG A 21 26.70 1.05 -7.92
N THR A 22 26.33 0.68 -9.15
CA THR A 22 25.36 1.45 -9.96
C THR A 22 23.94 1.40 -9.39
N LEU A 23 23.66 0.49 -8.45
CA LEU A 23 22.39 0.39 -7.74
C LEU A 23 22.30 1.32 -6.53
N CYS A 24 23.39 2.00 -6.17
CA CYS A 24 23.36 2.98 -5.10
C CYS A 24 22.71 4.27 -5.58
N PRO A 25 21.66 4.78 -4.88
CA PRO A 25 21.17 6.12 -5.12
C PRO A 25 22.29 7.15 -4.95
N ALA A 26 22.44 8.05 -5.92
CA ALA A 26 23.40 9.15 -5.82
C ALA A 26 22.90 10.24 -4.85
N ASP A 27 21.59 10.36 -4.69
CA ASP A 27 20.97 11.37 -3.84
C ASP A 27 21.16 11.07 -2.34
N PRO A 28 21.37 12.10 -1.51
CA PRO A 28 21.35 11.96 -0.06
C PRO A 28 19.96 11.48 0.39
N LEU A 29 19.91 10.83 1.56
CA LEU A 29 18.68 10.22 2.08
C LEU A 29 17.47 11.17 2.14
N SER A 30 17.69 12.47 2.41
CA SER A 30 16.62 13.47 2.50
C SER A 30 16.00 13.84 1.16
N ASP A 31 16.74 13.66 0.07
CA ASP A 31 16.39 14.17 -1.26
C ASP A 31 16.03 13.02 -2.21
N ARG A 32 15.89 11.80 -1.67
CA ARG A 32 15.56 10.62 -2.47
C ARG A 32 14.16 10.73 -3.04
N LEU A 33 14.06 10.27 -4.29
CA LEU A 33 12.81 10.16 -5.01
C LEU A 33 12.06 8.88 -4.59
N ASP A 34 10.85 8.70 -5.13
CA ASP A 34 10.08 7.50 -4.90
C ASP A 34 10.85 6.25 -5.41
N PRO A 35 10.64 5.06 -4.81
CA PRO A 35 11.46 3.91 -5.14
C PRO A 35 11.33 3.42 -6.59
N THR A 36 10.22 3.70 -7.29
CA THR A 36 10.09 3.36 -8.71
C THR A 36 11.05 4.16 -9.59
N TRP A 37 11.43 5.38 -9.18
CA TRP A 37 12.37 6.19 -9.92
C TRP A 37 13.66 5.42 -10.18
N TYR A 38 14.29 4.93 -9.11
CA TYR A 38 15.56 4.21 -9.16
C TYR A 38 15.50 2.85 -9.84
N GLY A 39 14.30 2.28 -9.98
CA GLY A 39 14.12 0.94 -10.55
C GLY A 39 13.58 0.91 -11.98
N TRP A 40 12.80 1.94 -12.38
CA TRP A 40 12.09 1.98 -13.66
C TRP A 40 12.38 3.22 -14.50
N HIS A 41 12.68 4.37 -13.87
CA HIS A 41 12.77 5.66 -14.59
C HIS A 41 14.20 6.17 -14.75
N ASP A 42 15.06 5.88 -13.78
CA ASP A 42 16.46 6.26 -13.84
C ASP A 42 17.19 5.45 -14.92
N ALA A 43 17.70 6.16 -15.92
CA ALA A 43 18.46 5.58 -17.02
C ALA A 43 19.84 5.07 -16.57
N ASP A 44 20.31 5.52 -15.40
CA ASP A 44 21.68 5.32 -14.94
C ASP A 44 21.83 4.19 -13.91
N THR A 45 20.73 3.63 -13.40
CA THR A 45 20.73 2.49 -12.46
C THR A 45 20.57 1.16 -13.20
N VAL A 46 19.34 0.64 -13.30
CA VAL A 46 19.04 -0.70 -13.84
C VAL A 46 19.43 -0.85 -15.32
N PRO A 47 19.21 0.15 -16.20
CA PRO A 47 19.63 0.02 -17.60
C PRO A 47 21.15 -0.09 -17.79
N LYS A 48 21.95 0.58 -16.94
CA LYS A 48 23.42 0.52 -16.94
C LYS A 48 24.01 -0.59 -16.08
N LEU A 49 23.17 -1.36 -15.37
CA LEU A 49 23.62 -2.52 -14.61
C LEU A 49 24.24 -3.58 -15.54
N GLN A 50 25.52 -3.88 -15.29
CA GLN A 50 26.34 -4.86 -16.02
C GLN A 50 26.89 -5.92 -15.05
N PRO A 51 26.09 -6.93 -14.68
CA PRO A 51 26.57 -8.05 -13.88
C PRO A 51 27.54 -8.94 -14.67
N PRO A 52 28.43 -9.69 -14.00
CA PRO A 52 29.32 -10.66 -14.65
C PRO A 52 28.54 -11.83 -15.27
N SER A 53 29.23 -12.62 -16.11
CA SER A 53 28.62 -13.82 -16.71
C SER A 53 28.08 -14.76 -15.64
N GLY A 54 26.86 -15.27 -15.85
CA GLY A 54 26.17 -16.13 -14.90
C GLY A 54 25.34 -15.41 -13.83
N VAL A 55 25.39 -14.08 -13.75
CA VAL A 55 24.55 -13.28 -12.83
C VAL A 55 23.52 -12.49 -13.66
N SER A 56 22.23 -12.69 -13.37
CA SER A 56 21.17 -11.87 -13.97
C SER A 56 21.06 -10.50 -13.30
N ARG A 57 20.46 -9.52 -13.98
CA ARG A 57 20.14 -8.22 -13.37
C ARG A 57 19.27 -8.36 -12.12
N ASP A 58 18.25 -9.21 -12.19
CA ASP A 58 17.37 -9.51 -11.06
C ASP A 58 18.12 -10.13 -9.88
N GLN A 59 19.09 -11.02 -10.16
CA GLN A 59 19.93 -11.61 -9.12
C GLN A 59 20.83 -10.56 -8.46
N ALA A 60 21.47 -9.68 -9.25
CA ALA A 60 22.27 -8.58 -8.72
C ALA A 60 21.44 -7.59 -7.87
N MET A 61 20.22 -7.24 -8.32
CA MET A 61 19.28 -6.40 -7.58
C MET A 61 18.83 -7.06 -6.27
N LYS A 62 18.57 -8.38 -6.29
CA LYS A 62 18.23 -9.16 -5.10
C LYS A 62 19.40 -9.20 -4.11
N ASP A 63 20.60 -9.47 -4.58
CA ASP A 63 21.79 -9.57 -3.73
C ASP A 63 22.12 -8.22 -3.08
N PHE A 64 22.07 -7.14 -3.83
CA PHE A 64 22.17 -5.79 -3.30
C PHE A 64 21.13 -5.53 -2.20
N ALA A 65 19.86 -5.84 -2.46
CA ALA A 65 18.79 -5.59 -1.50
C ALA A 65 18.98 -6.38 -0.20
N ILE A 66 19.39 -7.65 -0.30
CA ILE A 66 19.68 -8.48 0.87
C ILE A 66 20.90 -7.96 1.63
N ARG A 67 21.94 -7.47 0.95
CA ARG A 67 23.10 -6.83 1.62
C ARG A 67 22.67 -5.57 2.38
N ALA A 68 21.89 -4.69 1.74
CA ALA A 68 21.38 -3.47 2.34
C ALA A 68 20.54 -3.76 3.60
N ILE A 69 19.58 -4.69 3.52
CA ILE A 69 18.73 -5.05 4.66
C ILE A 69 19.54 -5.66 5.82
N LYS A 70 20.53 -6.51 5.51
CA LYS A 70 21.40 -7.11 6.54
C LYS A 70 22.30 -6.09 7.21
N ALA A 71 22.79 -5.09 6.48
CA ALA A 71 23.63 -4.04 7.03
C ALA A 71 22.84 -3.00 7.84
N GLN A 72 21.60 -2.72 7.42
CA GLN A 72 20.75 -1.65 7.97
C GLN A 72 19.35 -2.18 8.35
N PRO A 73 19.24 -3.16 9.27
CA PRO A 73 17.96 -3.81 9.57
C PRO A 73 16.96 -2.87 10.28
N LEU A 74 17.47 -1.94 11.10
CA LEU A 74 16.62 -0.98 11.80
C LEU A 74 16.02 0.06 10.84
N ASP A 75 16.77 0.47 9.83
CA ASP A 75 16.26 1.42 8.83
C ASP A 75 15.23 0.76 7.92
N TYR A 76 15.44 -0.52 7.56
CA TYR A 76 14.41 -1.33 6.90
C TYR A 76 13.15 -1.48 7.75
N LEU A 77 13.27 -1.75 9.05
CA LEU A 77 12.12 -1.84 9.95
C LEU A 77 11.40 -0.49 10.08
N ARG A 78 12.16 0.62 10.17
CA ARG A 78 11.61 1.97 10.27
C ARG A 78 10.78 2.32 9.04
N ILE A 79 11.31 2.08 7.85
CA ILE A 79 10.60 2.41 6.60
C ILE A 79 9.38 1.50 6.39
N ALA A 80 9.48 0.21 6.72
CA ALA A 80 8.34 -0.74 6.70
C ALA A 80 7.23 -0.33 7.67
N THR A 81 7.60 0.05 8.89
CA THR A 81 6.64 0.47 9.91
C THR A 81 5.98 1.80 9.53
N ARG A 82 6.76 2.73 8.99
CA ARG A 82 6.27 4.03 8.50
C ARG A 82 5.20 3.83 7.43
N ASP A 83 5.48 2.97 6.45
CA ASP A 83 4.55 2.69 5.35
C ASP A 83 3.28 1.99 5.83
N PHE A 84 3.41 0.97 6.68
CA PHE A 84 2.27 0.30 7.30
C PHE A 84 1.40 1.27 8.12
N ALA A 85 2.04 2.19 8.85
CA ALA A 85 1.34 3.18 9.66
C ALA A 85 0.56 4.19 8.80
N MET A 86 1.00 4.49 7.56
CA MET A 86 0.33 5.47 6.70
C MET A 86 -1.14 5.12 6.46
N ALA A 87 -1.49 3.82 6.42
CA ALA A 87 -2.87 3.36 6.29
C ALA A 87 -3.79 3.85 7.44
N PHE A 88 -3.22 4.22 8.58
CA PHE A 88 -3.93 4.59 9.82
C PHE A 88 -3.72 6.04 10.25
N VAL A 89 -2.59 6.66 9.87
CA VAL A 89 -2.25 8.03 10.33
C VAL A 89 -2.47 9.10 9.27
N ALA A 90 -2.42 8.73 7.98
CA ALA A 90 -2.49 9.72 6.91
C ALA A 90 -3.93 10.26 6.76
N PRO A 91 -4.15 11.58 6.85
CA PRO A 91 -5.47 12.16 6.64
C PRO A 91 -5.87 12.15 5.17
N THR A 92 -4.89 12.19 4.26
CA THR A 92 -5.08 12.22 2.80
C THR A 92 -4.18 11.18 2.13
N ARG A 93 -4.55 10.76 0.91
CA ARG A 93 -3.79 9.78 0.11
C ARG A 93 -2.69 10.44 -0.70
N VAL A 94 -1.77 11.11 -0.01
CA VAL A 94 -0.62 11.80 -0.62
C VAL A 94 0.61 11.39 0.17
N ASP A 95 1.65 10.98 -0.54
CA ASP A 95 2.95 10.71 0.06
C ASP A 95 4.09 11.02 -0.92
N HIS A 96 5.21 11.52 -0.40
CA HIS A 96 6.41 11.86 -1.19
C HIS A 96 7.07 10.61 -1.79
N TYR A 97 7.10 9.51 -1.04
CA TYR A 97 7.73 8.26 -1.48
C TYR A 97 6.76 7.35 -2.24
N GLU A 98 5.57 7.86 -2.59
CA GLU A 98 4.59 7.13 -3.35
C GLU A 98 4.56 7.64 -4.79
N TYR A 99 4.49 6.73 -5.76
CA TYR A 99 4.54 7.01 -7.19
C TYR A 99 3.25 7.67 -7.75
N TYR A 100 2.68 8.63 -7.02
CA TYR A 100 1.44 9.35 -7.36
C TYR A 100 0.30 8.43 -7.87
N THR A 101 0.28 7.16 -7.44
CA THR A 101 -0.70 6.18 -7.91
C THR A 101 -2.08 6.51 -7.36
N ALA A 102 -2.17 7.13 -6.18
CA ALA A 102 -3.43 7.66 -5.68
C ALA A 102 -4.10 8.60 -6.69
N ASN A 103 -3.34 9.52 -7.30
CA ASN A 103 -3.88 10.45 -8.28
C ASN A 103 -4.44 9.72 -9.52
N ARG A 104 -3.73 8.69 -10.00
CA ARG A 104 -4.17 7.86 -11.14
C ARG A 104 -5.48 7.09 -10.88
N TRP A 105 -5.89 6.94 -9.63
CA TRP A 105 -7.12 6.27 -9.20
C TRP A 105 -8.21 7.25 -8.76
N THR A 106 -8.04 8.55 -9.01
CA THR A 106 -9.07 9.56 -8.77
C THR A 106 -10.00 9.69 -9.98
N PHE A 107 -11.24 10.12 -9.73
CA PHE A 107 -12.12 10.56 -10.80
C PHE A 107 -11.61 11.90 -11.35
N ALA A 108 -11.28 11.93 -12.64
CA ALA A 108 -10.83 13.13 -13.33
C ALA A 108 -12.00 13.92 -13.91
N GLU A 109 -11.93 15.25 -13.82
CA GLU A 109 -12.89 16.16 -14.46
C GLU A 109 -12.72 16.14 -15.99
N TYR A 110 -11.49 15.94 -16.48
CA TYR A 110 -11.16 15.82 -17.89
C TYR A 110 -10.10 14.73 -18.10
N VAL A 111 -10.18 14.02 -19.23
CA VAL A 111 -9.13 13.10 -19.68
C VAL A 111 -8.27 13.80 -20.73
N ASP A 112 -7.01 14.03 -20.40
CA ASP A 112 -5.97 14.59 -21.27
C ASP A 112 -4.85 13.57 -21.58
N TYR A 113 -5.09 12.28 -21.32
CA TYR A 113 -4.13 11.21 -21.61
C TYR A 113 -4.02 10.95 -23.11
N VAL A 114 -3.10 11.65 -23.76
CA VAL A 114 -2.70 11.35 -25.14
C VAL A 114 -1.58 10.30 -25.13
N PRO A 115 -1.72 9.17 -25.86
CA PRO A 115 -0.64 8.19 -25.95
C PRO A 115 0.64 8.82 -26.48
N THR A 116 1.76 8.56 -25.83
CA THR A 116 3.08 9.00 -26.28
C THR A 116 3.36 8.41 -27.67
N PRO A 117 3.58 9.23 -28.71
CA PRO A 117 3.64 8.75 -30.09
C PRO A 117 4.62 7.60 -30.33
N SER A 118 5.78 7.62 -29.69
CA SER A 118 6.83 6.62 -29.86
C SER A 118 6.77 5.44 -28.90
N TRP A 119 5.91 5.49 -27.87
CA TRP A 119 5.94 4.49 -26.79
C TRP A 119 4.61 3.78 -26.61
N THR A 120 3.56 4.52 -26.23
CA THR A 120 2.26 3.91 -25.92
C THR A 120 1.29 3.97 -27.09
N ALA A 121 1.45 4.89 -28.05
CA ALA A 121 0.56 5.03 -29.19
C ALA A 121 0.51 3.78 -30.10
N PRO A 122 1.63 3.10 -30.44
CA PRO A 122 1.57 1.89 -31.25
C PRO A 122 0.83 0.74 -30.55
N ALA A 123 1.08 0.56 -29.25
CA ALA A 123 0.41 -0.44 -28.44
C ALA A 123 -1.09 -0.12 -28.27
N PHE A 124 -1.44 1.16 -28.08
CA PHE A 124 -2.83 1.60 -28.02
C PHE A 124 -3.52 1.42 -29.37
N ALA A 125 -2.89 1.75 -30.50
CA ALA A 125 -3.48 1.51 -31.82
C ALA A 125 -3.69 0.02 -32.11
N ALA A 126 -2.78 -0.85 -31.64
CA ALA A 126 -2.87 -2.30 -31.84
C ALA A 126 -3.85 -3.00 -30.90
N HIS A 127 -4.06 -2.49 -29.68
CA HIS A 127 -4.77 -3.20 -28.60
C HIS A 127 -5.76 -2.34 -27.80
N GLY A 128 -5.57 -1.03 -27.78
CA GLY A 128 -6.46 -0.07 -27.12
C GLY A 128 -7.59 0.30 -28.06
N GLY A 129 -8.83 0.07 -27.63
CA GLY A 129 -10.00 0.46 -28.41
C GLY A 129 -10.13 1.99 -28.55
N GLN A 130 -11.26 2.55 -28.12
CA GLN A 130 -11.47 3.98 -28.20
C GLN A 130 -10.67 4.71 -27.10
N MET A 131 -10.09 5.87 -27.43
CA MET A 131 -9.49 6.75 -26.43
C MET A 131 -10.55 7.14 -25.38
N PRO A 132 -10.21 7.22 -24.08
CA PRO A 132 -11.17 7.59 -23.06
C PRO A 132 -11.69 9.00 -23.35
N GLN A 133 -13.02 9.16 -23.33
CA GLN A 133 -13.66 10.45 -23.47
C GLN A 133 -14.36 10.83 -22.17
N THR A 134 -14.33 12.12 -21.85
CA THR A 134 -15.02 12.67 -20.70
C THR A 134 -16.48 12.98 -21.07
N ARG A 135 -17.42 12.64 -20.18
CA ARG A 135 -18.86 12.92 -20.35
C ARG A 135 -19.36 13.80 -19.22
N HIS A 136 -19.60 15.07 -19.53
CA HIS A 136 -20.24 16.00 -18.61
C HIS A 136 -21.77 15.86 -18.65
N PRO A 137 -22.48 16.06 -17.52
CA PRO A 137 -21.97 16.51 -16.21
C PRO A 137 -21.56 15.37 -15.26
N VAL A 138 -21.62 14.11 -15.71
CA VAL A 138 -21.37 12.93 -14.86
C VAL A 138 -19.93 12.92 -14.35
N ALA A 139 -18.96 13.31 -15.19
CA ALA A 139 -17.56 13.44 -14.80
C ALA A 139 -17.38 14.42 -13.63
N ASP A 140 -18.04 15.58 -13.68
CA ASP A 140 -17.96 16.62 -12.64
C ASP A 140 -18.53 16.11 -11.31
N ALA A 141 -19.65 15.39 -11.37
CA ALA A 141 -20.28 14.80 -10.20
C ALA A 141 -19.37 13.73 -9.55
N LEU A 142 -18.77 12.84 -10.34
CA LEU A 142 -17.85 11.81 -9.84
C LEU A 142 -16.55 12.41 -9.28
N ALA A 143 -15.97 13.40 -9.95
CA ALA A 143 -14.79 14.11 -9.49
C ALA A 143 -15.04 14.82 -8.15
N THR A 144 -16.18 15.52 -8.04
CA THR A 144 -16.60 16.16 -6.78
C THR A 144 -16.81 15.13 -5.68
N TYR A 145 -17.50 14.03 -5.96
CA TYR A 145 -17.67 12.93 -5.01
C TYR A 145 -16.33 12.38 -4.51
N GLY A 146 -15.42 12.04 -5.43
CA GLY A 146 -14.10 11.46 -5.10
C GLY A 146 -13.19 12.41 -4.31
N ARG A 147 -13.41 13.73 -4.41
CA ARG A 147 -12.67 14.75 -3.64
C ARG A 147 -13.07 14.79 -2.17
N TRP A 148 -14.34 14.55 -1.86
CA TRP A 148 -14.89 14.71 -0.50
C TRP A 148 -15.17 13.39 0.21
N ILE A 149 -15.54 12.35 -0.54
CA ILE A 149 -15.97 11.06 0.03
C ILE A 149 -14.84 10.06 -0.09
N TYR A 150 -14.17 9.82 1.03
CA TYR A 150 -13.15 8.80 1.15
C TYR A 150 -13.01 8.32 2.60
N VAL A 151 -12.28 7.22 2.80
CA VAL A 151 -11.94 6.70 4.13
C VAL A 151 -10.57 7.27 4.51
N PRO A 152 -10.49 8.23 5.45
CA PRO A 152 -9.20 8.75 5.93
C PRO A 152 -8.54 7.71 6.86
N GLY A 153 -7.21 7.74 6.95
CA GLY A 153 -6.44 6.84 7.81
C GLY A 153 -6.92 6.84 9.27
N PRO A 154 -7.15 8.00 9.90
CA PRO A 154 -7.66 8.06 11.28
C PRO A 154 -9.00 7.33 11.48
N LEU A 155 -9.88 7.29 10.47
CA LEU A 155 -11.12 6.50 10.55
C LEU A 155 -10.80 5.00 10.51
N ALA A 156 -9.87 4.57 9.65
CA ALA A 156 -9.38 3.19 9.65
C ALA A 156 -8.77 2.81 11.01
N LEU A 157 -8.03 3.70 11.66
CA LEU A 157 -7.50 3.47 13.00
C LEU A 157 -8.60 3.23 14.03
N VAL A 158 -9.67 4.03 14.02
CA VAL A 158 -10.83 3.84 14.91
C VAL A 158 -11.47 2.46 14.67
N LEU A 159 -11.67 2.07 13.41
CA LEU A 159 -12.23 0.76 13.06
C LEU A 159 -11.33 -0.39 13.53
N LEU A 160 -10.01 -0.25 13.40
CA LEU A 160 -9.03 -1.20 13.92
C LEU A 160 -9.15 -1.35 15.44
N VAL A 161 -9.21 -0.23 16.17
CA VAL A 161 -9.35 -0.24 17.64
C VAL A 161 -10.64 -0.94 18.06
N LEU A 162 -11.77 -0.67 17.39
CA LEU A 162 -13.05 -1.33 17.66
C LEU A 162 -12.99 -2.84 17.40
N ALA A 163 -12.36 -3.26 16.30
CA ALA A 163 -12.18 -4.66 15.96
C ALA A 163 -11.33 -5.40 17.02
N VAL A 164 -10.19 -4.81 17.41
CA VAL A 164 -9.29 -5.38 18.42
C VAL A 164 -9.97 -5.42 19.79
N ALA A 165 -10.63 -4.35 20.21
CA ALA A 165 -11.34 -4.29 21.49
C ALA A 165 -12.39 -5.41 21.61
N GLY A 166 -13.18 -5.65 20.56
CA GLY A 166 -14.17 -6.73 20.56
C GLY A 166 -13.57 -8.15 20.57
N LEU A 167 -12.33 -8.33 20.11
CA LEU A 167 -11.60 -9.60 20.17
C LEU A 167 -10.98 -9.87 21.56
N VAL A 168 -10.50 -8.82 22.22
CA VAL A 168 -9.86 -8.92 23.54
C VAL A 168 -10.89 -9.07 24.66
N VAL A 169 -12.05 -8.40 24.53
CA VAL A 169 -13.13 -8.51 25.52
C VAL A 169 -13.75 -9.92 25.49
N ARG A 170 -13.58 -10.65 26.59
CA ARG A 170 -14.17 -11.97 26.79
C ARG A 170 -15.60 -11.80 27.31
N ARG A 171 -16.57 -12.32 26.55
CA ARG A 171 -17.94 -12.55 27.01
C ARG A 171 -18.28 -14.00 26.74
N ASP A 172 -18.89 -14.64 27.72
CA ASP A 172 -19.14 -16.09 27.74
C ASP A 172 -20.27 -16.52 26.80
N GLU A 173 -20.99 -15.58 26.19
CA GLU A 173 -22.12 -15.89 25.32
C GLU A 173 -21.98 -15.32 23.90
N VAL A 174 -22.62 -16.05 22.98
CA VAL A 174 -22.70 -15.92 21.51
C VAL A 174 -21.68 -16.79 20.74
N ARG A 175 -22.25 -17.81 20.08
CA ARG A 175 -21.73 -18.67 19.00
C ARG A 175 -20.43 -18.17 18.35
N SER A 176 -19.45 -19.07 18.18
CA SER A 176 -18.06 -18.87 17.68
C SER A 176 -17.91 -17.97 16.43
N VAL A 177 -18.15 -16.66 16.54
CA VAL A 177 -17.79 -15.65 15.55
C VAL A 177 -16.35 -15.18 15.70
N ARG A 178 -15.65 -15.67 16.72
CA ARG A 178 -14.25 -15.33 17.01
C ARG A 178 -13.29 -15.72 15.87
N PRO A 179 -13.38 -16.92 15.25
CA PRO A 179 -12.55 -17.26 14.09
C PRO A 179 -12.80 -16.32 12.91
N LEU A 180 -14.06 -15.96 12.65
CA LEU A 180 -14.41 -15.02 11.59
C LEU A 180 -13.88 -13.60 11.88
N ALA A 181 -14.00 -13.12 13.11
CA ALA A 181 -13.47 -11.82 13.52
C ALA A 181 -11.95 -11.76 13.44
N VAL A 182 -11.25 -12.83 13.84
CA VAL A 182 -9.79 -12.94 13.67
C VAL A 182 -9.41 -12.97 12.20
N LEU A 183 -10.11 -13.76 11.37
CA LEU A 183 -9.83 -13.84 9.94
C LEU A 183 -10.04 -12.50 9.24
N THR A 184 -11.18 -11.86 9.47
CA THR A 184 -11.53 -10.57 8.85
C THR A 184 -10.62 -9.45 9.30
N LEU A 185 -10.04 -9.51 10.51
CA LEU A 185 -9.04 -8.56 10.98
C LEU A 185 -7.64 -8.87 10.45
N ALA A 186 -7.18 -10.12 10.55
CA ALA A 186 -5.81 -10.48 10.23
C ALA A 186 -5.55 -10.43 8.71
N LEU A 187 -6.51 -10.87 7.89
CA LEU A 187 -6.35 -10.92 6.44
C LEU A 187 -6.01 -9.55 5.82
N PRO A 188 -6.77 -8.46 6.02
CA PRO A 188 -6.42 -7.16 5.45
C PRO A 188 -5.08 -6.64 5.99
N LEU A 189 -4.78 -6.83 7.28
CA LEU A 189 -3.52 -6.39 7.87
C LEU A 189 -2.33 -7.11 7.23
N MET A 190 -2.44 -8.41 6.98
CA MET A 190 -1.40 -9.17 6.28
C MET A 190 -1.29 -8.74 4.81
N LEU A 191 -2.41 -8.48 4.15
CA LEU A 191 -2.44 -8.07 2.74
C LEU A 191 -1.83 -6.68 2.50
N ILE A 192 -1.92 -5.76 3.46
CA ILE A 192 -1.23 -4.46 3.37
C ILE A 192 0.23 -4.55 3.83
N ALA A 193 0.54 -5.37 4.85
CA ALA A 193 1.90 -5.49 5.35
C ALA A 193 2.84 -6.17 4.35
N LEU A 194 2.35 -7.15 3.59
CA LEU A 194 3.16 -7.88 2.62
C LEU A 194 3.82 -6.96 1.57
N PRO A 195 3.09 -6.07 0.87
CA PRO A 195 3.72 -5.16 -0.06
C PRO A 195 4.65 -4.17 0.64
N ASP A 196 4.30 -3.64 1.81
CA ASP A 196 5.15 -2.69 2.57
C ASP A 196 6.51 -3.32 2.98
N LEU A 197 6.55 -4.66 3.11
CA LEU A 197 7.77 -5.41 3.39
C LEU A 197 8.53 -5.81 2.12
N THR A 198 7.84 -6.25 1.07
CA THR A 198 8.50 -6.92 -0.08
C THR A 198 8.75 -6.01 -1.28
N VAL A 199 7.92 -4.97 -1.41
CA VAL A 199 7.96 -3.93 -2.45
C VAL A 199 7.93 -2.56 -1.77
N GLU A 200 7.40 -1.55 -2.44
CA GLU A 200 7.16 -0.22 -1.90
C GLU A 200 5.68 -0.02 -1.55
N PHE A 201 5.42 0.96 -0.70
CA PHE A 201 4.07 1.41 -0.45
C PHE A 201 3.47 2.11 -1.67
N VAL A 202 2.25 1.71 -2.02
CA VAL A 202 1.37 2.47 -2.92
C VAL A 202 -0.07 2.38 -2.43
N TRP A 203 -0.84 3.45 -2.59
CA TRP A 203 -2.20 3.56 -2.04
C TRP A 203 -3.16 2.47 -2.52
N ARG A 204 -2.93 1.92 -3.72
CA ARG A 204 -3.74 0.80 -4.26
C ARG A 204 -3.68 -0.47 -3.41
N TYR A 205 -2.59 -0.70 -2.67
CA TYR A 205 -2.47 -1.89 -1.81
C TYR A 205 -3.32 -1.80 -0.54
N GLN A 206 -3.86 -0.62 -0.22
CA GLN A 206 -4.69 -0.40 0.95
C GLN A 206 -6.17 -0.80 0.74
N LEU A 207 -6.55 -1.21 -0.47
CA LEU A 207 -7.94 -1.60 -0.81
C LEU A 207 -8.50 -2.74 0.07
N PRO A 208 -7.76 -3.81 0.39
CA PRO A 208 -8.27 -4.87 1.27
C PRO A 208 -8.62 -4.36 2.68
N LEU A 209 -7.86 -3.38 3.19
CA LEU A 209 -8.13 -2.77 4.48
C LEU A 209 -9.47 -2.04 4.48
N VAL A 210 -9.74 -1.24 3.45
CA VAL A 210 -10.99 -0.46 3.33
C VAL A 210 -12.23 -1.37 3.22
N THR A 211 -12.10 -2.56 2.63
CA THR A 211 -13.23 -3.48 2.45
C THR A 211 -13.48 -4.37 3.67
N LEU A 212 -12.44 -4.90 4.32
CA LEU A 212 -12.57 -5.91 5.39
C LEU A 212 -12.55 -5.32 6.80
N LEU A 213 -11.91 -4.17 7.01
CA LEU A 213 -11.81 -3.56 8.34
C LEU A 213 -13.17 -3.11 8.89
N PRO A 214 -14.10 -2.52 8.10
CA PRO A 214 -15.44 -2.20 8.58
C PRO A 214 -16.23 -3.44 9.04
N LEU A 215 -16.10 -4.55 8.33
CA LEU A 215 -16.72 -5.84 8.71
C LEU A 215 -16.17 -6.33 10.05
N SER A 216 -14.85 -6.26 10.22
CA SER A 216 -14.16 -6.63 11.46
C SER A 216 -14.58 -5.76 12.64
N ALA A 217 -14.70 -4.45 12.41
CA ALA A 217 -15.14 -3.49 13.41
C ALA A 217 -16.61 -3.74 13.83
N ALA A 218 -17.50 -4.05 12.88
CA ALA A 218 -18.89 -4.40 13.17
C ALA A 218 -18.99 -5.70 14.01
N LEU A 219 -18.21 -6.72 13.66
CA LEU A 219 -18.11 -7.94 14.46
C LEU A 219 -17.54 -7.67 15.86
N GLY A 220 -16.52 -6.83 15.98
CA GLY A 220 -15.99 -6.39 17.27
C GLY A 220 -17.04 -5.65 18.10
N TRP A 221 -17.78 -4.74 17.48
CA TRP A 221 -18.81 -3.94 18.12
C TRP A 221 -19.98 -4.77 18.67
N THR A 222 -20.47 -5.75 17.91
CA THR A 222 -21.54 -6.65 18.39
C THR A 222 -21.13 -7.41 19.65
N ARG A 223 -19.85 -7.81 19.77
CA ARG A 223 -19.30 -8.43 20.99
C ARG A 223 -19.23 -7.43 22.15
N LEU A 224 -18.81 -6.19 21.88
CA LEU A 224 -18.74 -5.11 22.88
C LEU A 224 -20.11 -4.69 23.41
N ARG A 225 -21.17 -4.76 22.61
CA ARG A 225 -22.55 -4.47 23.06
C ARG A 225 -23.18 -5.61 23.84
N GLY A 226 -22.87 -6.86 23.51
CA GLY A 226 -23.49 -8.01 24.17
C GLY A 226 -24.96 -8.13 23.77
N HIS A 227 -25.50 -9.34 23.76
CA HIS A 227 -26.93 -9.51 23.56
C HIS A 227 -27.63 -9.11 24.86
N SER A 228 -28.14 -7.87 24.96
CA SER A 228 -29.12 -7.54 25.98
C SER A 228 -30.42 -8.26 25.63
N GLY A 229 -30.46 -9.57 25.90
CA GLY A 229 -31.69 -10.35 25.79
C GLY A 229 -32.67 -9.82 26.82
N THR A 230 -33.66 -9.06 26.37
CA THR A 230 -34.86 -8.76 27.14
C THR A 230 -35.46 -10.09 27.56
N THR A 231 -35.26 -10.48 28.81
CA THR A 231 -35.95 -11.61 29.39
C THR A 231 -37.42 -11.19 29.51
N ALA A 232 -38.20 -11.44 28.47
CA ALA A 232 -39.65 -11.39 28.56
C ALA A 232 -40.05 -12.52 29.51
N THR A 233 -40.32 -12.18 30.76
CA THR A 233 -40.93 -13.06 31.74
C THR A 233 -42.24 -13.57 31.13
N PRO A 234 -42.49 -14.88 31.04
CA PRO A 234 -43.79 -15.37 30.62
C PRO A 234 -44.80 -14.97 31.70
N SER A 235 -45.78 -14.16 31.32
CA SER A 235 -47.00 -13.95 32.08
C SER A 235 -47.73 -15.29 32.15
N THR A 236 -47.77 -15.91 33.32
CA THR A 236 -48.71 -17.00 33.59
C THR A 236 -50.03 -16.36 34.01
N ASP A 237 -50.93 -16.24 33.04
CA ASP A 237 -52.38 -16.18 33.26
C ASP A 237 -53.03 -17.39 32.57
#